data_AF-G0AP59-F1
#
_entry.id   AF-G0AP59-F1
#
_cell.length_a   1.000
_cell.length_b   1.000
_cell.length_c   1.000
_cell.angle_alpha   90.00
_cell.angle_beta   90.00
_cell.angle_gamma   90.00
#
_symmetry.space_group_name_H-M   'P 1'
#
loop_
_entity.id
_entity.type
_entity.pdbx_description
1 polymer ?
#
loop_
_entity_poly.entity_id
_entity_poly.type
_entity_poly.pdbx_seq_one_letter_code
_entity_poly.pdbx_strand_id
1 'polypeptide(L)'
;ADEAIKHLEENFLKNSKFSELIREVRVLKDEYALIKADLYDVFEKIHNKKTPLMENYKNNRDKINKLTQLQNNLNIHTELEQLINMIDIAENEISSAAFLFENAQKRLKESIIKRLESKNYRTSYGLKLSREATSGARSALNDARSALNNLESSALKKLEPMGRKKEIKELIKHAKTVLEGFN
;
A
#
# COMPACT_ATOMS: atom_id res chain seq x y z
N ALA A 1 -18.91 30.22 16.84
CA ALA A 1 -18.25 28.89 17.00
C ALA A 1 -18.46 28.05 15.76
N ASP A 2 -19.70 27.92 15.28
CA ASP A 2 -20.05 27.16 14.08
C ASP A 2 -19.36 27.66 12.80
N GLU A 3 -19.16 28.97 12.66
CA GLU A 3 -18.45 29.55 11.52
C GLU A 3 -16.96 29.18 11.47
N ALA A 4 -16.29 29.15 12.63
CA ALA A 4 -14.90 28.70 12.74
C ALA A 4 -14.76 27.18 12.50
N ILE A 5 -15.76 26.40 12.93
CA ILE A 5 -15.84 24.96 12.67
C ILE A 5 -16.06 24.69 11.17
N LYS A 6 -16.97 25.43 10.53
CA LYS A 6 -17.24 25.33 9.09
C LYS A 6 -16.03 25.68 8.24
N HIS A 7 -15.31 26.74 8.62
CA HIS A 7 -14.05 27.12 7.95
C HIS A 7 -12.96 26.05 8.09
N LEU A 8 -12.89 25.34 9.22
CA LEU A 8 -11.98 24.21 9.39
C LEU A 8 -12.38 23.04 8.47
N GLU A 9 -13.66 22.67 8.47
CA GLU A 9 -14.22 21.59 7.64
C GLU A 9 -13.98 21.79 6.15
N GLU A 10 -14.23 23.00 5.65
CA GLU A 10 -14.14 23.32 4.22
C GLU A 10 -12.68 23.40 3.72
N ASN A 11 -11.74 23.84 4.55
CA ASN A 11 -10.36 24.12 4.12
C ASN A 11 -9.32 23.07 4.51
N PHE A 12 -9.50 22.36 5.62
CA PHE A 12 -8.47 21.48 6.17
C PHE A 12 -8.88 20.00 6.27
N LEU A 13 -10.19 19.69 6.20
CA LEU A 13 -10.70 18.36 6.55
C LEU A 13 -11.19 17.51 5.35
N LYS A 14 -11.02 17.98 4.11
CA LYS A 14 -11.43 17.17 2.94
C LYS A 14 -10.57 15.92 2.77
N ASN A 15 -11.16 14.76 3.05
CA ASN A 15 -10.63 13.39 2.86
C ASN A 15 -10.12 13.04 1.44
N SER A 16 -10.27 13.96 0.48
CA SER A 16 -9.84 13.80 -0.92
C SER A 16 -8.40 13.32 -1.11
N LYS A 17 -7.48 13.63 -0.18
CA LYS A 17 -6.08 13.20 -0.27
C LYS A 17 -5.88 11.72 0.08
N PHE A 18 -6.65 11.17 1.01
CA PHE A 18 -6.57 9.74 1.34
C PHE A 18 -7.11 8.86 0.21
N SER A 19 -8.21 9.28 -0.44
CA SER A 19 -8.74 8.55 -1.59
C SER A 19 -7.77 8.51 -2.76
N GLU A 20 -6.98 9.57 -2.97
CA GLU A 20 -5.92 9.60 -3.96
C GLU A 20 -4.79 8.62 -3.61
N LEU A 21 -4.31 8.63 -2.36
CA LEU A 21 -3.27 7.70 -1.90
C LEU A 21 -3.71 6.22 -2.01
N ILE A 22 -4.96 5.91 -1.67
CA ILE A 22 -5.54 4.56 -1.82
C ILE A 22 -5.63 4.17 -3.30
N ARG A 23 -6.04 5.10 -4.17
CA ARG A 23 -6.08 4.83 -5.62
C ARG A 23 -4.69 4.53 -6.17
N GLU A 24 -3.68 5.32 -5.80
CA GLU A 24 -2.30 5.10 -6.26
C GLU A 24 -1.75 3.73 -5.86
N VAL A 25 -1.93 3.32 -4.60
CA VAL A 25 -1.42 2.04 -4.13
C VAL A 25 -2.17 0.86 -4.77
N ARG A 26 -3.46 1.02 -5.07
CA ARG A 26 -4.23 0.02 -5.84
C ARG A 26 -3.77 -0.11 -7.27
N VAL A 27 -3.47 0.99 -7.95
CA VAL A 27 -2.87 0.93 -9.30
C VAL A 27 -1.55 0.16 -9.27
N LEU A 28 -0.70 0.42 -8.28
CA LEU A 28 0.55 -0.32 -8.11
C LEU A 28 0.30 -1.82 -7.86
N LYS A 29 -0.69 -2.16 -7.04
CA LYS A 29 -1.11 -3.54 -6.76
C LYS A 29 -1.58 -4.25 -8.03
N ASP A 30 -2.42 -3.61 -8.83
CA ASP A 30 -2.93 -4.16 -10.09
C ASP A 30 -1.79 -4.39 -11.09
N GLU A 31 -0.84 -3.45 -11.18
CA GLU A 31 0.36 -3.64 -12.00
C GLU A 31 1.18 -4.85 -11.55
N TYR A 32 1.32 -5.08 -10.24
CA TYR A 32 2.04 -6.23 -9.70
C TYR A 32 1.29 -7.56 -9.93
N ALA A 33 -0.05 -7.54 -9.93
CA ALA A 33 -0.85 -8.70 -10.31
C ALA A 33 -0.60 -9.09 -11.78
N LEU A 34 -0.52 -8.10 -12.68
CA LEU A 34 -0.17 -8.33 -14.09
C LEU A 34 1.26 -8.86 -14.24
N ILE A 35 2.23 -8.31 -13.51
CA ILE A 35 3.62 -8.80 -13.49
C ILE A 35 3.68 -10.27 -13.05
N LYS A 36 2.92 -10.62 -12.01
CA LYS A 36 2.83 -12.00 -11.50
C LYS A 36 2.25 -12.94 -12.54
N ALA A 37 1.14 -12.56 -13.18
CA ALA A 37 0.55 -13.35 -14.26
C ALA A 37 1.53 -13.56 -15.43
N ASP A 38 2.22 -12.50 -15.83
CA ASP A 38 3.25 -12.54 -16.88
C ASP A 38 4.42 -13.47 -16.54
N LEU A 39 4.86 -13.48 -15.28
CA LEU A 39 5.91 -14.38 -14.81
C LEU A 39 5.47 -15.85 -14.88
N TYR A 40 4.23 -16.15 -14.47
CA TYR A 40 3.68 -17.51 -14.56
C TYR A 40 3.51 -17.99 -15.99
N ASP A 41 3.03 -17.14 -16.91
CA ASP A 41 2.97 -17.45 -18.34
C ASP A 41 4.36 -17.82 -18.90
N VAL A 42 5.41 -17.10 -18.50
CA VAL A 42 6.79 -17.41 -18.89
C VAL A 42 7.24 -18.76 -18.33
N PHE A 43 6.96 -19.06 -17.05
CA PHE A 43 7.29 -20.36 -16.46
C PHE A 43 6.56 -21.52 -17.16
N GLU A 44 5.29 -21.34 -17.48
CA GLU A 44 4.50 -22.33 -18.21
C GLU A 44 5.09 -22.58 -19.61
N LYS A 45 5.46 -21.52 -20.33
CA LYS A 45 6.12 -21.65 -21.65
C LYS A 45 7.47 -22.35 -21.56
N ILE A 46 8.28 -22.05 -20.55
CA ILE A 46 9.54 -22.77 -20.30
C ILE A 46 9.25 -24.27 -20.09
N HIS A 47 8.27 -24.59 -19.25
CA HIS A 47 7.88 -25.97 -18.96
C HIS A 47 7.42 -26.70 -20.24
N ASN A 48 6.49 -26.12 -20.99
CA ASN A 48 5.93 -26.69 -22.21
C ASN A 48 6.99 -26.92 -23.30
N LYS A 49 8.01 -26.05 -23.41
CA LYS A 49 9.14 -26.26 -24.32
C LYS A 49 10.13 -27.29 -23.81
N LYS A 50 10.35 -27.38 -22.49
CA LYS A 50 11.33 -28.28 -21.89
C LYS A 50 10.85 -29.74 -21.89
N THR A 51 9.59 -29.99 -21.58
CA THR A 51 8.99 -31.33 -21.49
C THR A 51 9.26 -32.22 -22.71
N PRO A 52 8.93 -31.83 -23.96
CA PRO A 52 9.19 -32.68 -25.13
C PRO A 52 10.69 -32.85 -25.43
N LEU A 53 11.52 -31.85 -25.11
CA LEU A 53 12.98 -31.96 -25.30
C LEU A 53 13.61 -33.04 -24.42
N MET A 54 13.02 -33.32 -23.26
CA MET A 54 13.51 -34.33 -22.33
C MET A 54 13.38 -35.77 -22.86
N GLU A 55 12.44 -36.04 -23.78
CA GLU A 55 12.30 -37.36 -24.42
C GLU A 55 13.56 -37.78 -25.19
N ASN A 56 14.26 -36.80 -25.79
CA ASN A 56 15.56 -37.01 -26.43
C ASN A 56 16.63 -36.11 -25.80
N TYR A 57 16.83 -36.30 -24.49
CA TYR A 57 17.74 -35.48 -23.69
C TYR A 57 19.14 -35.34 -24.29
N LYS A 58 19.74 -36.45 -24.79
CA LYS A 58 21.12 -36.43 -25.31
C LYS A 58 21.27 -35.46 -26.48
N ASN A 59 20.32 -35.44 -27.40
CA ASN A 59 20.37 -34.56 -28.57
C ASN A 59 19.93 -33.12 -28.26
N ASN A 60 19.14 -32.93 -27.20
CA ASN A 60 18.58 -31.64 -26.82
C ASN A 60 19.26 -30.98 -25.61
N ARG A 61 20.37 -31.54 -25.12
CA ARG A 61 21.04 -31.14 -23.87
C ARG A 61 21.26 -29.62 -23.78
N ASP A 62 21.76 -29.00 -24.84
CA ASP A 62 22.06 -27.57 -24.85
C ASP A 62 20.80 -26.70 -24.76
N LYS A 63 19.71 -27.11 -25.44
CA LYS A 63 18.42 -26.41 -25.38
C LYS A 63 17.81 -26.52 -23.98
N ILE A 64 17.87 -27.71 -23.38
CA ILE A 64 17.38 -27.96 -22.01
C ILE A 64 18.17 -27.14 -20.99
N ASN A 65 19.49 -27.07 -21.15
CA ASN A 65 20.36 -26.28 -20.27
C ASN A 65 20.02 -24.79 -20.36
N LYS A 66 19.85 -24.23 -21.56
CA LYS A 66 19.45 -22.84 -21.75
C LYS A 66 18.08 -22.52 -21.14
N LEU A 67 17.07 -23.39 -21.31
CA LEU A 67 15.76 -23.23 -20.68
C LEU A 67 15.85 -23.30 -19.15
N THR A 68 16.71 -24.17 -18.62
CA THR A 68 16.94 -24.28 -17.16
C THR A 68 17.65 -23.04 -16.61
N GLN A 69 18.65 -22.51 -17.33
CA GLN A 69 19.29 -21.24 -16.96
C GLN A 69 18.30 -20.09 -16.99
N LEU A 70 17.44 -20.02 -18.01
CA LEU A 70 16.41 -19.00 -18.08
C LEU A 70 15.45 -19.07 -16.89
N GLN A 71 15.01 -20.28 -16.53
CA GLN A 71 14.17 -20.51 -15.36
C GLN A 71 14.85 -20.06 -14.05
N ASN A 72 16.13 -20.38 -13.88
CA ASN A 72 16.90 -19.99 -12.70
C ASN A 72 17.10 -18.46 -12.61
N ASN A 73 17.31 -17.79 -13.74
CA ASN A 73 17.44 -16.33 -13.81
C ASN A 73 16.14 -15.61 -13.47
N LEU A 74 15.00 -16.28 -13.62
CA LEU A 74 13.66 -15.79 -13.26
C LEU A 74 13.22 -16.19 -11.85
N ASN A 75 14.13 -16.67 -10.99
CA ASN A 75 13.80 -17.13 -9.64
C ASN A 75 13.53 -15.95 -8.67
N ILE A 76 12.58 -15.10 -9.04
CA ILE A 76 12.14 -13.89 -8.31
C ILE A 76 10.77 -14.07 -7.67
N HIS A 77 10.23 -15.29 -7.61
CA HIS A 77 8.88 -15.55 -7.09
C HIS A 77 8.74 -15.07 -5.63
N THR A 78 9.68 -15.45 -4.76
CA THR A 78 9.66 -15.03 -3.35
C THR A 78 9.77 -13.52 -3.20
N GLU A 79 10.63 -12.87 -3.99
CA GLU A 79 10.76 -11.42 -4.03
C GLU A 79 9.44 -10.76 -4.46
N LEU A 80 8.80 -11.28 -5.50
CA LEU A 80 7.55 -10.74 -6.01
C LEU A 80 6.41 -10.84 -4.99
N GLU A 81 6.28 -11.96 -4.27
CA GLU A 81 5.29 -12.10 -3.18
C GLU A 81 5.57 -11.11 -2.04
N GLN A 82 6.85 -10.89 -1.68
CA GLN A 82 7.22 -9.91 -0.66
C GLN A 82 6.81 -8.49 -1.07
N LEU A 83 7.06 -8.11 -2.32
CA LEU A 83 6.68 -6.80 -2.84
C LEU A 83 5.16 -6.61 -2.88
N ILE A 84 4.40 -7.64 -3.28
CA ILE A 84 2.93 -7.60 -3.24
C ILE A 84 2.44 -7.41 -1.80
N ASN A 85 2.98 -8.18 -0.86
CA ASN A 85 2.62 -8.07 0.55
C ASN A 85 2.96 -6.67 1.13
N MET A 86 4.08 -6.06 0.73
CA MET A 86 4.40 -4.68 1.11
C MET A 86 3.35 -3.68 0.60
N ILE A 87 2.88 -3.85 -0.65
CA ILE A 87 1.81 -3.03 -1.23
C ILE A 87 0.49 -3.22 -0.47
N ASP A 88 0.14 -4.46 -0.12
CA ASP A 88 -1.07 -4.77 0.67
C ASP A 88 -1.03 -4.12 2.06
N ILE A 89 0.12 -4.18 2.74
CA ILE A 89 0.29 -3.52 4.03
C ILE A 89 0.18 -2.00 3.87
N ALA A 90 0.79 -1.42 2.83
CA ALA A 90 0.69 0.01 2.56
C ALA A 90 -0.78 0.46 2.33
N GLU A 91 -1.57 -0.31 1.57
CA GLU A 91 -3.01 -0.05 1.36
C GLU A 91 -3.78 -0.04 2.68
N ASN A 92 -3.52 -1.02 3.54
CA ASN A 92 -4.15 -1.12 4.85
C ASN A 92 -3.73 0.02 5.79
N GLU A 93 -2.46 0.40 5.80
CA GLU A 93 -1.94 1.50 6.61
C GLU A 93 -2.54 2.85 6.19
N ILE A 94 -2.66 3.11 4.87
CA ILE A 94 -3.32 4.33 4.36
C ILE A 94 -4.80 4.36 4.78
N SER A 95 -5.50 3.22 4.67
CA SER A 95 -6.91 3.12 5.05
C SER A 95 -7.10 3.33 6.56
N SER A 96 -6.21 2.76 7.38
CA SER A 96 -6.18 2.95 8.82
C SER A 96 -5.89 4.42 9.19
N ALA A 97 -4.94 5.05 8.49
CA ALA A 97 -4.63 6.46 8.68
C ALA A 97 -5.83 7.37 8.37
N ALA A 98 -6.57 7.08 7.30
CA ALA A 98 -7.78 7.83 6.94
C ALA A 98 -8.83 7.76 8.07
N PHE A 99 -9.09 6.57 8.59
CA PHE A 99 -10.04 6.36 9.69
C PHE A 99 -9.60 7.07 10.98
N LEU A 100 -8.33 6.93 11.37
CA LEU A 100 -7.77 7.58 12.56
C LEU A 100 -7.82 9.11 12.44
N PHE A 101 -7.49 9.64 11.25
CA PHE A 101 -7.56 11.06 11.00
C PHE A 101 -8.99 11.58 11.10
N GLU A 102 -9.97 10.91 10.51
CA GLU A 102 -11.39 11.27 10.65
C GLU A 102 -11.84 11.27 12.12
N ASN A 103 -11.44 10.27 12.90
CA ASN A 103 -11.74 10.22 14.33
C ASN A 103 -11.07 11.36 15.11
N ALA A 104 -9.82 11.69 14.79
CA ALA A 104 -9.10 12.80 15.39
C ALA A 104 -9.87 14.12 15.19
N GLN A 105 -10.38 14.36 13.97
CA GLN A 105 -11.15 15.56 13.64
C GLN A 105 -12.44 15.65 14.45
N LYS A 106 -13.23 14.55 14.50
CA LYS A 106 -14.48 14.49 15.26
C LYS A 106 -14.25 14.78 16.75
N ARG A 107 -13.26 14.11 17.34
CA ARG A 107 -12.89 14.27 18.75
C ARG A 107 -12.38 15.67 19.06
N LEU A 108 -11.59 16.27 18.17
CA LEU A 108 -11.11 17.64 18.34
C LEU A 108 -12.26 18.63 18.31
N LYS A 109 -13.19 18.49 17.37
CA LYS A 109 -14.40 19.32 17.26
C LYS A 109 -15.23 19.25 18.54
N GLU A 110 -15.56 18.05 19.01
CA GLU A 110 -16.29 17.86 20.28
C GLU A 110 -15.56 18.47 21.48
N SER A 111 -14.23 18.33 21.52
CA SER A 111 -13.41 18.87 22.60
C SER A 111 -13.41 20.40 22.62
N ILE A 112 -13.37 21.03 21.45
CA ILE A 112 -13.48 22.49 21.32
C ILE A 112 -14.86 22.95 21.79
N ILE A 113 -15.94 22.28 21.37
CA ILE A 113 -17.31 22.61 21.79
C ILE A 113 -17.43 22.53 23.31
N LYS A 114 -17.05 21.39 23.92
CA LYS A 114 -17.08 21.22 25.39
C LYS A 114 -16.24 22.26 26.12
N ARG A 115 -15.09 22.65 25.57
CA ARG A 115 -14.24 23.70 26.15
C ARG A 115 -14.95 25.05 26.13
N LEU A 116 -15.65 25.39 25.05
CA LEU A 116 -16.41 26.64 24.96
C LEU A 116 -17.61 26.61 25.93
N GLU A 117 -18.38 25.52 25.95
CA GLU A 117 -19.51 25.35 26.87
C GLU A 117 -19.07 25.42 28.34
N SER A 118 -17.92 24.84 28.69
CA SER A 118 -17.40 24.89 30.06
C SER A 118 -17.21 26.31 30.60
N LYS A 119 -16.96 27.29 29.72
CA LYS A 119 -16.81 28.71 30.11
C LYS A 119 -18.14 29.37 30.48
N ASN A 120 -19.26 28.81 30.03
CA ASN A 120 -20.60 29.33 30.31
C ASN A 120 -21.14 28.85 31.66
N TYR A 121 -20.49 27.87 32.31
CA TYR A 121 -20.94 27.31 33.58
C TYR A 121 -19.86 27.50 34.66
N ARG A 122 -20.15 28.29 35.71
CA ARG A 122 -19.25 28.51 36.86
C ARG A 122 -19.35 27.44 37.96
N THR A 123 -19.96 26.29 37.66
CA THR A 123 -20.27 25.21 38.62
C THR A 123 -19.41 23.96 38.39
N SER A 124 -19.61 22.92 39.22
CA SER A 124 -18.99 21.60 39.05
C SER A 124 -19.21 20.99 37.65
N TYR A 125 -20.31 21.34 36.99
CA TYR A 125 -20.61 20.93 35.63
C TYR A 125 -19.62 21.54 34.60
N GLY A 126 -19.29 22.82 34.72
CA GLY A 126 -18.28 23.45 33.87
C GLY A 126 -16.90 22.81 34.05
N LEU A 127 -16.52 22.47 35.28
CA LEU A 127 -15.27 21.76 35.55
C LEU A 127 -15.25 20.36 34.89
N LYS A 128 -16.37 19.63 34.92
CA LYS A 128 -16.51 18.33 34.24
C LYS A 128 -16.31 18.48 32.74
N LEU A 129 -17.02 19.40 32.09
CA LEU A 129 -16.89 19.66 30.65
C LEU A 129 -15.46 20.04 30.26
N SER A 130 -14.78 20.86 31.07
CA SER A 130 -13.38 21.23 30.80
C SER A 130 -12.43 20.02 30.88
N ARG A 131 -12.66 19.09 31.81
CA ARG A 131 -11.87 17.85 31.92
C ARG A 131 -12.12 16.93 30.72
N GLU A 132 -13.37 16.75 30.33
CA GLU A 132 -13.75 15.97 29.15
C GLU A 132 -13.15 16.55 27.87
N ALA A 133 -13.21 17.87 27.69
CA ALA A 133 -12.57 18.57 26.58
C ALA A 133 -11.07 18.31 26.51
N THR A 134 -10.39 18.33 27.67
CA THR A 134 -8.94 18.06 27.73
C THR A 134 -8.63 16.60 27.35
N SER A 135 -9.43 15.66 27.85
CA SER A 135 -9.28 14.24 27.53
C SER A 135 -9.50 13.98 26.03
N GLY A 136 -10.60 14.50 25.47
CA GLY A 136 -10.92 14.35 24.06
C GLY A 136 -9.85 14.98 23.14
N ALA A 137 -9.29 16.14 23.51
CA ALA A 137 -8.22 16.77 22.74
C ALA A 137 -6.94 15.93 22.74
N ARG A 138 -6.61 15.28 23.87
CA ARG A 138 -5.48 14.34 23.95
C ARG A 138 -5.72 13.10 23.09
N SER A 139 -6.92 12.54 23.13
CA SER A 139 -7.29 11.40 22.27
C SER A 139 -7.22 11.78 20.79
N ALA A 140 -7.71 12.95 20.40
CA ALA A 140 -7.61 13.46 19.04
C ALA A 140 -6.15 13.59 18.58
N LEU A 141 -5.28 14.13 19.44
CA LEU A 141 -3.85 14.24 19.15
C LEU A 141 -3.20 12.85 18.96
N ASN A 142 -3.55 11.87 19.79
CA ASN A 142 -3.03 10.51 19.66
C ASN A 142 -3.48 9.85 18.36
N ASP A 143 -4.76 9.97 18.01
CA ASP A 143 -5.29 9.44 16.74
C ASP A 143 -4.59 10.08 15.53
N ALA A 144 -4.39 11.40 15.56
CA ALA A 144 -3.66 12.11 14.49
C ALA A 144 -2.20 11.66 14.37
N ARG A 145 -1.50 11.43 15.50
CA ARG A 145 -0.13 10.88 15.51
C ARG A 145 -0.07 9.47 14.93
N SER A 146 -1.01 8.61 15.32
CA SER A 146 -1.11 7.26 14.77
C SER A 146 -1.40 7.28 13.28
N ALA A 147 -2.26 8.19 12.80
CA ALA A 147 -2.51 8.38 11.38
C ALA A 147 -1.23 8.79 10.62
N LEU A 148 -0.45 9.72 11.17
CA LEU A 148 0.82 10.14 10.58
C LEU A 148 1.83 8.97 10.52
N ASN A 149 1.99 8.23 11.61
CA ASN A 149 2.90 7.08 11.66
C ASN A 149 2.52 6.03 10.59
N ASN A 150 1.23 5.76 10.43
CA ASN A 150 0.73 4.86 9.39
C ASN A 150 1.05 5.38 7.99
N LEU A 151 0.90 6.68 7.73
CA LEU A 151 1.26 7.27 6.44
C LEU A 151 2.76 7.18 6.16
N GLU A 152 3.62 7.49 7.12
CA GLU A 152 5.07 7.37 6.98
C GLU A 152 5.50 5.93 6.71
N SER A 153 4.95 5.00 7.49
CA SER A 153 5.16 3.56 7.31
C SER A 153 4.72 3.08 5.92
N SER A 154 3.54 3.53 5.45
CA SER A 154 3.01 3.17 4.13
C SER A 154 3.87 3.73 2.99
N ALA A 155 4.41 4.94 3.16
CA ALA A 155 5.28 5.56 2.17
C ALA A 155 6.56 4.74 2.00
N LEU A 156 7.17 4.31 3.11
CA LEU A 156 8.35 3.45 3.08
C LEU A 156 8.08 2.11 2.39
N LYS A 157 6.94 1.46 2.69
CA LYS A 157 6.56 0.18 2.07
C LYS A 157 6.25 0.28 0.57
N LYS A 158 5.85 1.46 0.08
CA LYS A 158 5.65 1.70 -1.36
C LYS A 158 6.96 1.85 -2.13
N LEU A 159 8.03 2.36 -1.50
CA LEU A 159 9.26 2.74 -2.21
C LEU A 159 9.92 1.57 -2.92
N GLU A 160 10.06 0.44 -2.23
CA GLU A 160 10.76 -0.72 -2.78
C GLU A 160 10.01 -1.35 -3.96
N PRO A 161 8.70 -1.64 -3.88
CA PRO A 161 7.93 -2.05 -5.05
C PRO A 161 7.98 -1.04 -6.21
N MET A 162 7.92 0.27 -5.93
CA MET A 162 8.04 1.27 -6.99
C MET A 162 9.42 1.22 -7.69
N GLY A 163 10.50 0.99 -6.94
CA GLY A 163 11.86 0.88 -7.49
C GLY A 163 12.08 -0.41 -8.28
N ARG A 164 11.65 -1.56 -7.75
CA ARG A 164 11.90 -2.89 -8.34
C ARG A 164 11.05 -3.18 -9.57
N LYS A 165 9.88 -2.52 -9.69
CA LYS A 165 8.91 -2.76 -10.77
C LYS A 165 9.52 -2.79 -12.17
N LYS A 166 10.37 -1.81 -12.50
CA LYS A 166 10.94 -1.69 -13.86
C LYS A 166 11.88 -2.85 -14.16
N GLU A 167 12.76 -3.18 -13.23
CA GLU A 167 13.75 -4.26 -13.38
C GLU A 167 13.05 -5.62 -13.54
N ILE A 168 12.02 -5.89 -12.73
CA ILE A 168 11.23 -7.13 -12.85
C ILE A 168 10.56 -7.22 -14.22
N LYS A 169 9.94 -6.14 -14.71
CA LYS A 169 9.33 -6.11 -16.05
C LYS A 169 10.37 -6.36 -17.15
N GLU A 170 11.57 -5.81 -17.03
CA GLU A 170 12.66 -6.01 -17.98
C GLU A 170 13.18 -7.46 -17.97
N LEU A 171 13.32 -8.07 -16.78
CA LEU A 171 13.69 -9.49 -16.63
C LEU A 171 12.67 -10.42 -17.32
N ILE A 172 11.38 -10.21 -17.07
CA ILE A 172 10.31 -10.99 -17.70
C ILE A 172 10.29 -10.77 -19.21
N LYS A 173 10.42 -9.53 -19.67
CA LYS A 173 10.47 -9.20 -21.11
C LYS A 173 11.64 -9.88 -21.80
N HIS A 174 12.84 -9.85 -21.19
CA HIS A 174 14.00 -10.54 -21.72
C HIS A 174 13.75 -12.04 -21.85
N ALA A 175 13.12 -12.65 -20.84
CA ALA A 175 12.77 -14.07 -20.91
C ALA A 175 11.75 -14.41 -22.01
N LYS A 176 10.74 -13.55 -22.22
CA LYS A 176 9.80 -13.68 -23.34
C LYS A 176 10.55 -13.68 -24.68
N THR A 177 11.47 -12.73 -24.89
CA THR A 177 12.31 -12.67 -26.10
C THR A 177 13.21 -13.90 -26.28
N VAL A 178 13.84 -14.39 -25.21
CA VAL A 178 14.65 -15.61 -25.27
C VAL A 178 13.78 -16.80 -25.70
N LEU A 179 12.57 -16.94 -25.13
CA LEU A 179 11.64 -18.02 -25.46
C LEU A 179 11.14 -18.00 -26.91
N GLU A 180 10.96 -16.82 -27.51
CA GLU A 180 10.60 -16.69 -28.93
C GLU A 180 11.67 -17.30 -29.85
N GLY A 181 12.95 -17.24 -29.45
CA GLY A 181 14.07 -17.87 -30.16
C GLY A 181 14.14 -19.40 -30.02
N PHE A 182 13.27 -20.01 -29.21
CA PHE A 182 13.10 -21.47 -29.11
C PHE A 182 11.91 -21.98 -29.94
N ASN A 183 11.29 -21.13 -30.77
CA ASN A 183 10.33 -21.57 -31.78
C ASN A 183 11.04 -22.20 -32.97
#